data_AF-K2G5T4-F1
#
_entry.id   AF-K2G5T4-F1
#
_cell.length_a   1.000
_cell.length_b   1.000
_cell.length_c   1.000
_cell.angle_alpha   90.00
_cell.angle_beta   90.00
_cell.angle_gamma   90.00
#
_symmetry.space_group_name_H-M   'P 1'
#
loop_
_entity.id
_entity.type
_entity.pdbx_description
1 polymer ?
#
loop_
_entity_poly.entity_id
_entity_poly.type
_entity_poly.pdbx_seq_one_letter_code
_entity_poly.pdbx_strand_id
1 'polypeptide(L)' 'MKCVFCEIVSGNMPCHKVWEDENFLAFLSIFPNTEGVTVIIPKKHYSSYVFDLPRNI' A
#
# COMPACT_ATOMS: atom_id res chain seq x y z
N MET A 1 15.27 7.66 4.38
CA MET A 1 14.96 6.70 3.30
C MET A 1 13.57 7.02 2.77
N LYS A 2 13.34 7.02 1.45
CA LYS A 2 12.00 7.27 0.88
C LYS A 2 11.16 5.99 0.97
N CYS A 3 9.92 6.09 1.44
CA CYS A 3 9.01 4.96 1.55
C CYS A 3 8.49 4.57 0.16
N VAL A 4 8.69 3.31 -0.25
CA VAL A 4 8.28 2.82 -1.59
C VAL A 4 6.75 2.93 -1.78
N PHE A 5 5.97 2.68 -0.72
CA PHE A 5 4.52 2.79 -0.76
C PHE A 5 4.05 4.23 -0.96
N CYS A 6 4.75 5.22 -0.40
CA CYS A 6 4.44 6.62 -0.65
C CYS A 6 4.69 7.02 -2.11
N GLU A 7 5.75 6.52 -2.73
CA GLU A 7 6.05 6.78 -4.15
C GLU A 7 5.03 6.10 -5.08
N ILE A 8 4.49 4.95 -4.68
CA ILE A 8 3.37 4.30 -5.38
C ILE A 8 2.09 5.14 -5.25
N VAL A 9 1.75 5.61 -4.04
CA VAL A 9 0.58 6.46 -3.78
C VAL A 9 0.67 7.80 -4.51
N SER A 10 1.86 8.40 -4.61
CA SER A 10 2.07 9.66 -5.34
C SER A 10 2.10 9.50 -6.86
N GLY A 11 2.11 8.27 -7.37
CA GLY A 11 2.21 7.97 -8.81
C GLY A 11 3.61 8.11 -9.39
N ASN A 12 4.65 8.30 -8.56
CA ASN A 12 6.04 8.35 -9.00
C ASN A 12 6.60 6.96 -9.34
N MET A 13 6.05 5.90 -8.74
CA MET A 13 6.36 4.51 -9.07
C MET A 13 5.14 3.81 -9.65
N PRO A 14 5.31 2.99 -10.71
CA PRO A 14 4.21 2.24 -11.29
C PRO A 14 3.76 1.11 -10.34
N CYS A 15 2.47 0.79 -10.38
CA CYS A 15 1.91 -0.40 -9.77
C CYS A 15 0.74 -0.95 -10.60
N HIS A 16 0.48 -2.25 -10.48
CA HIS A 16 -0.73 -2.86 -11.03
C HIS A 16 -1.90 -2.63 -10.07
N LYS A 17 -2.50 -1.45 -10.15
CA LYS A 17 -3.66 -1.04 -9.33
C LYS A 17 -4.85 -1.95 -9.62
N VAL A 18 -5.42 -2.50 -8.55
CA VAL A 18 -6.60 -3.37 -8.57
C VAL A 18 -7.84 -2.59 -8.10
N TRP A 19 -7.67 -1.76 -7.08
CA TRP A 19 -8.74 -0.95 -6.50
C TRP A 19 -8.16 0.26 -5.74
N GLU A 20 -8.94 1.32 -5.60
CA GLU A 20 -8.56 2.53 -4.86
C GLU A 20 -9.82 3.27 -4.40
N ASP A 21 -9.77 3.83 -3.19
CA ASP A 21 -10.75 4.80 -2.70
C ASP A 21 -10.06 6.07 -2.16
N GLU A 22 -10.77 6.88 -1.38
CA GLU A 22 -10.22 8.09 -0.79
C GLU A 22 -9.02 7.83 0.14
N ASN A 23 -9.01 6.71 0.86
CA ASN A 23 -8.07 6.45 1.96
C ASN A 23 -7.08 5.31 1.68
N PHE A 24 -7.40 4.40 0.77
CA PHE A 24 -6.67 3.16 0.55
C PHE A 24 -6.37 2.92 -0.93
N LEU A 25 -5.33 2.13 -1.17
CA LEU A 25 -4.90 1.68 -2.48
C LEU A 25 -4.57 0.18 -2.42
N ALA A 26 -5.10 -0.58 -3.37
CA ALA A 26 -4.83 -2.00 -3.55
C ALA A 26 -4.11 -2.26 -4.88
N PHE A 27 -3.02 -3.01 -4.86
CA PHE A 27 -2.23 -3.34 -6.04
C PHE A 27 -1.60 -4.73 -5.94
N LEU A 28 -1.26 -5.34 -7.08
CA LEU A 28 -0.64 -6.67 -7.10
C LEU A 28 0.80 -6.62 -6.58
N SER A 29 1.16 -7.60 -5.74
CA SER A 29 2.53 -7.78 -5.28
C SER A 29 3.45 -8.19 -6.43
N ILE A 30 4.65 -7.63 -6.48
CA ILE A 30 5.72 -8.07 -7.40
C ILE A 30 6.42 -9.35 -6.93
N PHE A 31 6.18 -9.77 -5.68
CA PHE A 31 6.64 -11.04 -5.10
C PHE A 31 5.44 -11.87 -4.64
N PRO A 32 4.56 -12.33 -5.56
CA PRO A 32 3.41 -13.13 -5.20
C PRO A 32 3.83 -14.56 -4.84
N ASN A 33 3.30 -15.10 -3.75
CA ASN A 33 3.41 -16.53 -3.42
C ASN A 33 2.27 -17.37 -4.02
N THR A 34 1.16 -16.71 -4.41
CA THR A 34 -0.01 -17.30 -5.07
C THR A 34 -0.57 -16.33 -6.09
N GLU A 35 -1.38 -16.80 -7.02
CA GLU A 35 -2.01 -15.93 -8.03
C GLU A 35 -2.95 -14.90 -7.36
N GLY A 36 -2.86 -13.65 -7.79
CA GLY A 36 -3.73 -12.57 -7.31
C GLY A 36 -3.34 -11.95 -5.97
N VAL A 37 -2.17 -12.28 -5.39
CA VAL A 37 -1.69 -11.66 -4.14
C VAL A 37 -1.68 -10.14 -4.28
N THR A 38 -2.55 -9.52 -3.51
CA THR A 38 -2.82 -8.08 -3.55
C THR A 38 -2.40 -7.47 -2.21
N VAL A 39 -1.63 -6.40 -2.28
CA VAL A 39 -1.24 -5.60 -1.13
C VAL A 39 -2.21 -4.42 -1.04
N ILE A 40 -2.84 -4.26 0.13
CA ILE A 40 -3.68 -3.10 0.44
C ILE A 40 -2.91 -2.22 1.41
N ILE A 41 -2.79 -0.94 1.07
CA ILE A 41 -2.10 0.06 1.90
C ILE A 41 -3.01 1.26 2.17
N PRO A 42 -2.88 1.92 3.33
CA PRO A 42 -3.38 3.27 3.50
C PRO A 42 -2.57 4.24 2.62
N LYS A 43 -3.22 5.24 2.04
CA LYS A 43 -2.56 6.35 1.34
C LYS A 43 -1.74 7.23 2.28
N LYS A 44 -2.19 7.34 3.53
CA LYS A 44 -1.44 8.00 4.60
C LYS A 44 -0.32 7.08 5.10
N HIS A 45 0.87 7.63 5.23
CA HIS A 45 2.02 6.89 5.74
C HIS A 45 1.90 6.59 7.24
N TYR A 46 2.22 5.35 7.62
CA TYR A 46 2.31 4.90 9.01
C TYR A 46 3.57 4.04 9.23
N SER A 47 3.95 3.90 10.50
CA SER A 47 4.96 2.95 10.97
C SER A 47 4.59 1.51 10.59
N SER A 48 5.58 0.66 10.37
CA SER A 48 5.36 -0.79 10.22
C SER A 48 5.02 -1.48 11.54
N TYR A 49 5.25 -0.81 12.68
CA TYR A 49 4.93 -1.36 13.99
C TYR A 49 3.42 -1.23 14.27
N VAL A 50 2.73 -2.36 14.24
CA VAL A 50 1.26 -2.42 14.33
C VAL A 50 0.68 -1.77 15.59
N PHE A 51 1.42 -1.80 16.70
CA PHE A 51 0.95 -1.24 17.97
C PHE A 51 1.02 0.29 18.02
N ASP A 52 1.70 0.93 17.07
CA ASP A 52 1.72 2.39 16.93
C ASP A 52 0.57 2.91 16.05
N LEU A 53 -0.21 2.01 15.42
CA LEU A 53 -1.29 2.40 14.53
C LEU A 53 -2.53 2.88 15.32
N PRO A 54 -3.23 3.93 14.83
CA PRO A 54 -4.56 4.26 15.32
C PRO A 54 -5.52 3.06 15.17
N ARG A 55 -6.53 2.96 16.05
CA ARG A 55 -7.48 1.83 16.01
C ARG A 55 -8.46 1.84 14.82
N ASN A 56 -8.50 2.92 14.06
CA ASN A 56 -9.51 3.19 13.03
C ASN A 56 -8.89 3.42 11.64
N ILE A 57 -7.70 2.86 11.42
CA ILE A 57 -7.13 2.63 10.10
C ILE A 57 -7.47 1.21 9.67
#